data_AF-A0A6L7YFU1-F1
#
_entry.id   AF-A0A6L7YFU1-F1
#
_cell.length_a   1.000
_cell.length_b   1.000
_cell.length_c   1.000
_cell.angle_alpha   90.00
_cell.angle_beta   90.00
_cell.angle_gamma   90.00
#
_symmetry.space_group_name_H-M   'P 1'
#
loop_
_entity.id
_entity.type
_entity.pdbx_description
1 polymer ?
#
loop_
_entity_poly.entity_id
_entity_poly.type
_entity_poly.pdbx_seq_one_letter_code
_entity_poly.pdbx_strand_id
1 'polypeptide(L)'
;MRINWEEAINQIFARRLTCPRCQTDFEALVVGYSRKPELSPYAPRHRNCPRGDACEARKLVTLCQSCARSERLRGSTADAGQLLETYMLDCRRDLEDSLDYLAEYWRDEFDLDEESFDRRLEEVDPDAYREEAEWRRRLEEEYLRYHREFRELRRRIPAAGWRAEYVEEIRFLGYETVLGD
;
A
#
# COMPACT_ATOMS: atom_id res chain seq x y z
N MET A 1 10.13 9.16 -18.38
CA MET A 1 10.28 10.00 -17.17
C MET A 1 10.21 9.09 -15.96
N ARG A 2 11.26 9.01 -15.13
CA ARG A 2 11.30 8.13 -13.94
C ARG A 2 10.90 8.94 -12.71
N ILE A 3 9.72 8.69 -12.18
CA ILE A 3 9.24 9.31 -10.93
C ILE A 3 9.86 8.53 -9.77
N ASN A 4 10.63 9.21 -8.93
CA ASN A 4 11.19 8.66 -7.70
C ASN A 4 10.11 8.72 -6.60
N TRP A 5 9.54 7.57 -6.24
CA TRP A 5 8.39 7.53 -5.33
C TRP A 5 8.75 7.71 -3.87
N GLU A 6 9.97 7.34 -3.46
CA GLU A 6 10.51 7.77 -2.17
C GLU A 6 10.53 9.30 -2.11
N GLU A 7 10.91 9.96 -3.20
CA GLU A 7 10.92 11.41 -3.31
C GLU A 7 9.51 12.01 -3.31
N ALA A 8 8.54 11.40 -4.00
CA ALA A 8 7.14 11.89 -4.00
C ALA A 8 6.44 11.70 -2.64
N ILE A 9 6.70 10.59 -1.93
CA ILE A 9 6.24 10.39 -0.56
C ILE A 9 6.93 11.38 0.39
N ASN A 10 8.24 11.61 0.22
CA ASN A 10 8.98 12.62 0.98
C ASN A 10 8.52 14.06 0.67
N GLN A 11 8.06 14.35 -0.55
CA GLN A 11 7.48 15.64 -0.91
C GLN A 11 6.14 15.87 -0.21
N ILE A 12 5.30 14.84 -0.10
CA ILE A 12 4.07 14.88 0.72
C ILE A 12 4.40 15.19 2.18
N PHE A 13 5.44 14.56 2.73
CA PHE A 13 5.95 14.84 4.08
C PHE A 13 6.51 16.27 4.21
N ALA A 14 7.15 16.79 3.16
CA ALA A 14 7.59 18.18 3.07
C ALA A 14 6.44 19.18 2.80
N ARG A 15 5.17 18.74 2.83
CA ARG A 15 3.96 19.53 2.52
C ARG A 15 3.94 20.15 1.12
N ARG A 16 4.69 19.57 0.19
CA ARG A 16 4.68 19.95 -1.23
C ARG A 16 4.01 18.84 -2.02
N LEU A 17 2.84 19.13 -2.60
CA LEU A 17 2.14 18.15 -3.40
C LEU A 17 2.47 18.32 -4.87
N THR A 18 3.50 17.62 -5.31
CA THR A 18 3.89 17.61 -6.71
C THR A 18 3.06 16.61 -7.49
N CYS A 19 2.39 17.06 -8.56
CA CYS A 19 1.65 16.17 -9.44
C CYS A 19 2.62 15.24 -10.19
N PRO A 20 2.48 13.90 -10.11
CA PRO A 20 3.41 12.97 -10.75
C PRO A 20 3.41 13.06 -12.27
N ARG A 21 2.32 13.57 -12.87
CA ARG A 21 2.22 13.73 -14.32
C ARG A 21 2.89 15.01 -14.85
N CYS A 22 2.53 16.17 -14.30
CA CYS A 22 3.02 17.47 -14.81
C CYS A 22 4.19 18.05 -14.00
N GLN A 23 4.59 17.41 -12.90
CA GLN A 23 5.73 17.80 -12.07
C GLN A 23 5.62 19.24 -11.52
N THR A 24 4.39 19.68 -11.26
CA THR A 24 4.09 21.01 -10.68
C THR A 24 3.52 20.84 -9.28
N ASP A 25 3.81 21.80 -8.40
CA ASP A 25 3.33 21.83 -7.02
C ASP A 25 1.92 22.41 -6.92
N PHE A 26 1.12 21.81 -6.03
CA PHE A 26 -0.25 22.23 -5.73
C PHE A 26 -0.50 22.18 -4.22
N GLU A 27 -1.52 22.91 -3.76
CA GLU A 27 -1.98 22.83 -2.37
C GLU A 27 -2.81 21.56 -2.11
N ALA A 28 -3.42 21.01 -3.16
CA ALA A 28 -4.21 19.80 -3.11
C ALA A 28 -4.12 19.01 -4.43
N LEU A 29 -4.24 17.68 -4.33
CA LEU A 29 -4.31 16.78 -5.48
C LEU A 29 -5.65 16.04 -5.47
N VAL A 30 -6.08 15.59 -6.64
CA VAL A 30 -7.14 14.60 -6.78
C VAL A 30 -6.56 13.23 -6.46
N VAL A 31 -7.18 12.55 -5.50
CA VAL A 31 -6.88 11.17 -5.14
C VAL A 31 -8.05 10.28 -5.51
N GLY A 32 -7.77 9.17 -6.19
CA GLY A 32 -8.81 8.27 -6.66
C GLY A 32 -8.28 6.91 -7.05
N TYR A 33 -9.15 5.92 -7.01
CA TYR A 33 -8.81 4.55 -7.34
C TYR A 33 -9.10 4.21 -8.80
N SER A 34 -8.16 3.56 -9.48
CA SER A 34 -8.29 3.18 -10.89
C SER A 34 -7.71 1.80 -11.18
N ARG A 35 -8.32 1.08 -12.13
CA ARG A 35 -7.76 -0.13 -12.75
C ARG A 35 -7.13 0.13 -14.14
N LYS A 36 -7.22 1.37 -14.63
CA LYS A 36 -6.70 1.71 -15.97
C LYS A 36 -5.18 1.54 -16.01
N PRO A 37 -4.61 0.73 -16.92
CA PRO A 37 -3.17 0.52 -17.03
C PRO A 37 -2.39 1.84 -17.21
N GLU A 38 -2.90 2.77 -18.03
CA GLU A 38 -2.33 4.11 -18.25
C GLU A 38 -2.11 4.94 -16.97
N LEU A 39 -2.87 4.69 -15.90
CA LEU A 39 -2.75 5.43 -14.64
C LEU A 39 -1.84 4.77 -13.61
N SER A 40 -1.40 3.55 -13.89
CA SER A 40 -0.51 2.81 -13.02
C SER A 40 0.84 3.50 -12.77
N PRO A 41 1.45 4.22 -13.74
CA PRO A 41 2.64 5.03 -13.49
C PRO A 41 2.45 6.18 -12.49
N TYR A 42 1.20 6.55 -12.19
CA TYR A 42 0.84 7.61 -11.23
C TYR A 42 0.35 7.05 -9.89
N ALA A 43 0.37 5.73 -9.72
CA ALA A 43 0.09 5.06 -8.46
C ALA A 43 1.40 4.81 -7.70
N PRO A 44 1.59 5.37 -6.49
CA PRO A 44 2.87 5.32 -5.80
C PRO A 44 3.38 3.90 -5.51
N ARG A 45 2.49 3.02 -5.06
CA ARG A 45 2.86 1.63 -4.68
C ARG A 45 2.98 0.67 -5.86
N HIS A 46 2.43 0.99 -7.03
CA HIS A 46 2.39 0.04 -8.13
C HIS A 46 3.77 -0.25 -8.74
N ARG A 47 4.71 0.70 -8.71
CA ARG A 47 6.03 0.52 -9.34
C ARG A 47 6.84 -0.63 -8.74
N ASN A 48 6.58 -0.98 -7.48
CA ASN A 48 7.23 -2.07 -6.76
C ASN A 48 6.37 -3.35 -6.70
N CYS A 49 5.26 -3.38 -7.46
CA CYS A 49 4.39 -4.54 -7.50
C CYS A 49 5.10 -5.70 -8.22
N PRO A 50 5.19 -6.90 -7.61
CA PRO A 50 5.85 -8.06 -8.23
C PRO A 50 5.17 -8.47 -9.55
N ARG A 51 3.86 -8.21 -9.67
CA ARG A 51 3.07 -8.47 -10.88
C ARG A 51 3.28 -7.43 -12.01
N GLY A 52 3.97 -6.31 -11.74
CA GLY A 52 4.32 -5.30 -12.76
C GLY A 52 3.13 -4.87 -13.63
N ASP A 53 3.31 -4.87 -14.95
CA ASP A 53 2.28 -4.51 -15.92
C ASP A 53 1.08 -5.46 -15.95
N ALA A 54 1.22 -6.69 -15.43
CA ALA A 54 0.14 -7.66 -15.30
C ALA A 54 -0.73 -7.44 -14.05
N CYS A 55 -0.42 -6.44 -13.21
CA CYS A 55 -1.24 -6.15 -12.04
C CYS A 55 -2.55 -5.43 -12.43
N GLU A 56 -3.64 -6.18 -12.32
CA GLU A 56 -5.03 -5.74 -12.52
C GLU A 56 -5.66 -5.13 -11.26
N ALA A 57 -4.89 -5.02 -10.18
CA ALA A 57 -5.36 -4.47 -8.92
C ALA A 57 -5.83 -3.03 -9.10
N ARG A 58 -6.82 -2.65 -8.28
CA ARG A 58 -7.33 -1.28 -8.24
C ARG A 58 -6.33 -0.43 -7.47
N LYS A 59 -5.64 0.49 -8.15
CA LYS A 59 -4.53 1.27 -7.62
C LYS A 59 -4.99 2.65 -7.14
N LEU A 60 -4.45 3.11 -6.02
CA LEU A 60 -4.61 4.50 -5.56
C LEU A 60 -3.72 5.43 -6.39
N VAL A 61 -4.33 6.37 -7.09
CA VAL A 61 -3.67 7.31 -8.01
C VAL A 61 -3.84 8.73 -7.50
N THR A 62 -2.78 9.54 -7.60
CA THR A 62 -2.82 10.97 -7.30
C THR A 62 -2.39 11.83 -8.48
N LEU A 63 -3.19 12.85 -8.80
CA LEU A 63 -2.94 13.79 -9.91
C LEU A 63 -3.46 15.18 -9.54
N CYS A 64 -2.91 16.25 -10.09
CA CYS A 64 -3.54 17.57 -9.97
C CYS A 64 -4.88 17.59 -10.72
N GLN A 65 -5.73 18.59 -10.42
CA GLN A 65 -7.07 18.71 -10.97
C GLN A 65 -7.12 18.65 -12.50
N SER A 66 -6.19 19.33 -13.19
CA SER A 66 -6.14 19.35 -14.66
C SER A 66 -5.74 17.98 -15.23
N CYS A 67 -4.70 17.37 -14.66
CA CYS A 67 -4.23 16.05 -15.07
C CYS A 67 -5.28 14.96 -14.80
N ALA A 68 -5.95 15.01 -13.64
CA ALA A 68 -7.01 14.07 -13.28
C ALA A 68 -8.19 14.14 -14.26
N ARG A 69 -8.60 15.35 -14.68
CA ARG A 69 -9.64 15.53 -15.70
C ARG A 69 -9.23 14.95 -17.05
N SER A 70 -8.02 15.24 -17.50
CA SER A 70 -7.48 14.71 -18.77
C SER A 70 -7.43 13.18 -18.76
N GLU A 71 -7.00 12.58 -17.65
CA GLU A 71 -6.93 11.13 -17.46
C GLU A 71 -8.28 10.47 -17.10
N ARG A 72 -9.33 11.27 -16.94
CA ARG A 72 -10.64 10.85 -16.46
C ARG A 72 -10.52 10.02 -15.16
N LEU A 73 -9.63 10.46 -14.26
CA LEU A 73 -9.51 9.92 -12.91
C LEU A 73 -10.70 10.44 -12.10
N ARG A 74 -11.49 9.52 -11.53
CA ARG A 74 -12.55 9.85 -10.59
C ARG A 74 -11.99 9.78 -9.18
N GLY A 75 -12.21 10.83 -8.40
CA GLY A 75 -11.63 10.95 -7.07
C GLY A 75 -12.09 12.21 -6.37
N SER A 76 -11.56 12.40 -5.16
CA SER A 76 -11.78 13.57 -4.31
C SER A 76 -10.52 14.39 -4.21
N THR A 77 -10.66 15.70 -4.05
CA THR A 77 -9.53 16.59 -3.79
C THR A 77 -9.08 16.41 -2.34
N ALA A 78 -7.76 16.29 -2.13
CA ALA A 78 -7.14 16.07 -0.84
C ALA A 78 -5.90 16.97 -0.68
N ASP A 79 -5.82 17.66 0.46
CA ASP A 79 -4.59 18.34 0.90
C ASP A 79 -3.52 17.33 1.36
N ALA A 80 -2.36 17.82 1.79
CA ALA A 80 -1.24 16.94 2.17
C ALA A 80 -1.58 16.05 3.37
N GLY A 81 -2.36 16.55 4.32
CA GLY A 81 -2.78 15.77 5.48
C GLY A 81 -3.82 14.70 5.10
N GLN A 82 -4.78 15.04 4.25
CA GLN A 82 -5.77 14.09 3.76
C GLN A 82 -5.14 13.02 2.86
N LEU A 83 -4.13 13.38 2.07
CA LEU A 83 -3.35 12.43 1.29
C LEU A 83 -2.56 11.47 2.18
N LEU A 84 -1.87 11.99 3.19
CA LEU A 84 -1.14 11.17 4.17
C LEU A 84 -2.06 10.11 4.80
N GLU A 85 -3.24 10.53 5.23
CA GLU A 85 -4.26 9.62 5.77
C GLU A 85 -4.74 8.60 4.74
N THR A 86 -5.04 9.04 3.52
CA THR A 86 -5.48 8.14 2.45
C THR A 86 -4.41 7.09 2.12
N TYR A 87 -3.14 7.48 2.05
CA TYR A 87 -2.04 6.54 1.78
C TYR A 87 -1.82 5.54 2.90
N MET A 88 -1.94 5.98 4.16
CA MET A 88 -1.84 5.10 5.31
C MET A 88 -3.00 4.09 5.34
N LEU A 89 -4.23 4.53 5.08
CA LEU A 89 -5.39 3.63 5.01
C LEU A 89 -5.26 2.63 3.87
N ASP A 90 -4.78 3.06 2.71
CA ASP A 90 -4.56 2.15 1.59
C ASP A 90 -3.41 1.17 1.89
N CYS A 91 -2.38 1.58 2.65
CA CYS A 91 -1.31 0.69 3.12
C CYS A 91 -1.82 -0.35 4.11
N ARG A 92 -2.74 0.02 5.01
CA ARG A 92 -3.38 -0.92 5.94
C ARG A 92 -4.18 -1.97 5.20
N ARG A 93 -4.93 -1.55 4.20
CA ARG A 93 -5.69 -2.48 3.35
C ARG A 93 -4.76 -3.47 2.66
N ASP A 94 -3.64 -3.02 2.10
CA ASP A 94 -2.68 -3.93 1.47
C ASP A 94 -2.06 -4.92 2.50
N LEU A 95 -1.92 -4.51 3.78
CA LEU A 95 -1.48 -5.38 4.88
C LEU A 95 -2.58 -6.36 5.33
N GLU A 96 -3.85 -5.96 5.33
CA GLU A 96 -5.01 -6.82 5.57
C GLU A 96 -5.13 -7.87 4.46
N ASP A 97 -4.99 -7.46 3.19
CA ASP A 97 -5.00 -8.37 2.04
C ASP A 97 -3.84 -9.41 2.14
N SER A 98 -2.67 -8.99 2.62
CA SER A 98 -1.52 -9.89 2.92
C SER A 98 -1.84 -10.88 4.03
N LEU A 99 -2.53 -10.43 5.07
CA LEU A 99 -2.94 -11.27 6.19
C LEU A 99 -3.96 -12.32 5.78
N ASP A 100 -5.00 -11.92 5.05
CA ASP A 100 -6.00 -12.82 4.47
C ASP A 100 -5.34 -13.85 3.55
N TYR A 101 -4.38 -13.40 2.73
CA TYR A 101 -3.63 -14.30 1.85
C TYR A 101 -2.90 -15.37 2.65
N LEU A 102 -2.12 -14.99 3.66
CA LEU A 102 -1.36 -15.91 4.53
C LEU A 102 -2.25 -16.83 5.36
N ALA A 103 -3.40 -16.33 5.81
CA ALA A 103 -4.36 -17.09 6.59
C ALA A 103 -5.04 -18.18 5.77
N GLU A 104 -5.49 -17.86 4.55
CA GLU A 104 -6.37 -18.74 3.79
C GLU A 104 -6.22 -18.69 2.26
N TYR A 105 -6.14 -17.51 1.62
CA TYR A 105 -6.36 -17.45 0.16
C TYR A 105 -5.30 -18.17 -0.68
N TRP A 106 -4.06 -18.31 -0.18
CA TRP A 106 -3.06 -19.08 -0.93
C TRP A 106 -3.49 -20.52 -1.18
N ARG A 107 -4.31 -21.11 -0.30
CA ARG A 107 -4.77 -22.50 -0.44
C ARG A 107 -5.61 -22.73 -1.70
N ASP A 108 -6.31 -21.70 -2.18
CA ASP A 108 -7.10 -21.78 -3.41
C ASP A 108 -6.23 -21.74 -4.68
N GLU A 109 -4.97 -21.32 -4.57
CA GLU A 109 -4.04 -21.24 -5.69
C GLU A 109 -3.34 -22.57 -5.98
N PHE A 110 -3.36 -23.51 -5.03
CA PHE A 110 -2.69 -24.80 -5.14
C PHE A 110 -3.67 -25.97 -5.04
N ASP A 111 -3.41 -27.04 -5.80
CA ASP A 111 -4.15 -28.30 -5.68
C ASP A 111 -3.62 -29.07 -4.46
N LEU A 112 -4.11 -28.73 -3.28
CA LEU A 112 -3.65 -29.28 -2.00
C LEU A 112 -4.27 -30.65 -1.73
N ASP A 113 -3.44 -31.60 -1.30
CA ASP A 113 -3.90 -32.86 -0.71
C ASP A 113 -4.36 -32.67 0.74
N GLU A 114 -5.07 -33.67 1.27
CA GLU A 114 -5.65 -33.65 2.63
C GLU A 114 -4.59 -33.40 3.73
N GLU A 115 -3.34 -33.83 3.52
CA GLU A 115 -2.22 -33.62 4.45
C GLU A 115 -1.64 -32.19 4.37
N SER A 116 -1.80 -31.50 3.23
CA SER A 116 -1.26 -30.15 3.02
C SER A 116 -2.20 -29.03 3.48
N PHE A 117 -3.46 -29.31 3.79
CA PHE A 117 -4.41 -28.30 4.29
C PHE A 117 -3.98 -27.67 5.62
N ASP A 118 -3.36 -28.45 6.50
CA ASP A 118 -2.89 -28.00 7.82
C ASP A 118 -1.49 -27.35 7.79
N ARG A 119 -0.81 -27.37 6.63
CA ARG A 119 0.54 -26.81 6.48
C ARG A 119 0.47 -25.30 6.27
N ARG A 120 1.54 -24.60 6.64
CA ARG A 120 1.70 -23.16 6.35
C ARG A 120 2.19 -22.94 4.93
N LEU A 121 1.96 -21.74 4.38
CA LEU A 121 2.45 -21.36 3.04
C LEU A 121 3.96 -21.59 2.90
N GLU A 122 4.76 -21.25 3.91
CA GLU A 122 6.22 -21.43 3.88
C GLU A 122 6.67 -22.89 3.74
N GLU A 123 5.81 -23.84 4.09
CA GLU A 123 6.08 -25.28 3.99
C GLU A 123 5.63 -25.83 2.64
N VAL A 124 4.55 -25.28 2.06
CA VAL A 124 3.98 -25.71 0.78
C VAL A 124 4.70 -25.03 -0.39
N ASP A 125 4.84 -23.71 -0.34
CA ASP A 125 5.55 -22.90 -1.32
C ASP A 125 6.44 -21.85 -0.62
N PRO A 126 7.70 -22.21 -0.33
CA PRO A 126 8.66 -21.31 0.30
C PRO A 126 8.98 -20.07 -0.54
N ASP A 127 8.85 -20.15 -1.87
CA ASP A 127 9.18 -19.04 -2.77
C ASP A 127 8.04 -18.02 -2.77
N ALA A 128 6.78 -18.46 -2.87
CA ALA A 128 5.61 -17.61 -2.70
C ALA A 128 5.58 -16.95 -1.32
N TYR A 129 5.92 -17.70 -0.26
CA TYR A 129 6.04 -17.13 1.08
C TYR A 129 7.12 -16.04 1.14
N ARG A 130 8.30 -16.26 0.55
CA ARG A 130 9.39 -15.28 0.56
C ARG A 130 8.97 -13.98 -0.15
N GLU A 131 8.31 -14.08 -1.30
CA GLU A 131 7.79 -12.92 -2.03
C GLU A 131 6.76 -12.14 -1.20
N GLU A 132 5.82 -12.85 -0.57
CA GLU A 132 4.80 -12.24 0.29
C GLU A 132 5.41 -11.59 1.53
N ALA A 133 6.35 -12.26 2.20
CA ALA A 133 7.04 -11.74 3.37
C ALA A 133 7.86 -10.49 3.05
N GLU A 134 8.55 -10.45 1.91
CA GLU A 134 9.27 -9.26 1.44
C GLU A 134 8.32 -8.09 1.14
N TRP A 135 7.19 -8.37 0.48
CA TRP A 135 6.16 -7.38 0.20
C TRP A 135 5.55 -6.81 1.48
N ARG A 136 5.10 -7.69 2.40
CA ARG A 136 4.56 -7.33 3.71
C ARG A 136 5.54 -6.47 4.51
N ARG A 137 6.81 -6.87 4.59
CA ARG A 137 7.84 -6.12 5.33
C ARG A 137 8.00 -4.69 4.81
N ARG A 138 7.95 -4.48 3.49
CA ARG A 138 8.00 -3.12 2.90
C ARG A 138 6.77 -2.29 3.28
N LEU A 139 5.58 -2.89 3.27
CA LEU A 139 4.35 -2.23 3.70
C LEU A 139 4.39 -1.87 5.20
N GLU A 140 4.91 -2.75 6.05
CA GLU A 140 5.08 -2.47 7.48
C GLU A 140 6.06 -1.31 7.73
N GLU A 141 7.19 -1.28 7.02
CA GLU A 141 8.15 -0.16 7.06
C GLU A 141 7.52 1.17 6.57
N GLU A 142 6.73 1.11 5.50
CA GLU A 142 5.96 2.23 4.97
C GLU A 142 4.91 2.74 5.97
N TYR A 143 4.19 1.83 6.63
CA TYR A 143 3.22 2.15 7.67
C TYR A 143 3.88 2.87 8.85
N LEU A 144 5.03 2.39 9.31
CA LEU A 144 5.80 3.05 10.37
C LEU A 144 6.30 4.44 9.94
N ARG A 145 6.63 4.62 8.66
CA ARG A 145 7.01 5.92 8.10
C ARG A 145 5.82 6.90 8.14
N TYR A 146 4.61 6.47 7.79
CA TYR A 146 3.42 7.31 7.96
C TYR A 146 3.17 7.67 9.43
N HIS A 147 3.34 6.72 10.35
CA HIS A 147 3.22 7.00 11.80
C HIS A 147 4.17 8.08 12.29
N ARG A 148 5.44 8.04 11.84
CA ARG A 148 6.42 9.10 12.15
C ARG A 148 5.94 10.45 11.63
N GLU A 149 5.48 10.50 10.39
CA GLU A 149 4.97 11.74 9.80
C GLU A 149 3.76 12.31 10.55
N PHE A 150 2.79 11.47 10.90
CA PHE A 150 1.63 11.90 11.70
C PHE A 150 2.07 12.56 13.01
N ARG A 151 3.09 12.00 13.68
CA ARG A 151 3.64 12.56 14.92
C ARG A 151 4.35 13.90 14.68
N GLU A 152 5.17 14.00 13.63
CA GLU A 152 5.86 15.24 13.26
C GLU A 152 4.89 16.38 12.95
N LEU A 153 3.81 16.07 12.22
CA LEU A 153 2.73 17.01 11.91
C LEU A 153 1.78 17.27 13.10
N ARG A 154 1.98 16.60 14.25
CA ARG A 154 1.09 16.64 15.43
C ARG A 154 -0.36 16.31 15.10
N ARG A 155 -0.58 15.38 14.18
CA ARG A 155 -1.90 14.90 13.77
C ARG A 155 -2.21 13.58 14.46
N ARG A 156 -3.50 13.37 14.76
CA ARG A 156 -3.97 12.11 15.30
C ARG A 156 -3.86 11.03 14.24
N ILE A 157 -3.35 9.87 14.63
CA ILE A 157 -3.31 8.68 13.79
C ILE A 157 -4.75 8.10 13.74
N PRO A 158 -5.32 7.90 12.54
CA PRO A 158 -6.63 7.26 12.38
C PRO A 158 -6.62 5.82 12.92
N ALA A 159 -7.71 5.39 13.54
CA ALA A 159 -7.91 4.01 14.05
C ALA A 159 -6.65 3.43 14.74
N ALA A 160 -6.25 4.02 15.88
CA ALA A 160 -5.02 3.67 16.57
C ALA A 160 -4.97 2.21 17.08
N GLY A 161 -6.11 1.53 17.23
CA GLY A 161 -6.20 0.11 17.62
C GLY A 161 -5.73 -0.86 16.54
N TRP A 162 -5.83 -0.46 15.27
CA TRP A 162 -5.53 -1.32 14.11
C TRP A 162 -4.15 -2.00 14.18
N ARG A 163 -3.12 -1.27 14.62
CA ARG A 163 -1.76 -1.83 14.72
C ARG A 163 -1.70 -3.02 15.69
N ALA A 164 -2.42 -2.93 16.81
CA ALA A 164 -2.40 -3.98 17.82
C ALA A 164 -3.13 -5.23 17.32
N GLU A 165 -4.30 -5.04 16.69
CA GLU A 165 -5.10 -6.10 16.08
C GLU A 165 -4.28 -6.85 15.00
N TYR A 166 -3.69 -6.12 14.04
CA TYR A 166 -2.84 -6.71 13.00
C TYR A 166 -1.65 -7.51 13.57
N VAL A 167 -0.99 -7.00 14.61
CA VAL A 167 0.15 -7.69 15.24
C VAL A 167 -0.28 -8.98 15.94
N GLU A 168 -1.44 -8.96 16.60
CA GLU A 168 -2.01 -10.14 17.24
C GLU A 168 -2.32 -11.23 16.21
N GLU A 169 -2.99 -10.88 15.12
CA GLU A 169 -3.37 -11.81 14.06
C GLU A 169 -2.14 -12.41 13.34
N ILE A 170 -1.15 -11.59 12.96
CA ILE A 170 0.08 -12.08 12.33
C ILE A 170 0.84 -13.07 13.24
N ARG A 171 0.93 -12.76 14.54
CA ARG A 171 1.58 -13.66 15.51
C ARG A 171 0.77 -14.93 15.75
N PHE A 172 -0.56 -14.84 15.74
CA PHE A 172 -1.44 -15.99 15.83
C PHE A 172 -1.23 -16.97 14.66
N LEU A 173 -1.00 -16.44 13.45
CA LEU A 173 -0.62 -17.24 12.27
C LEU A 173 0.81 -17.80 12.33
N GLY A 174 1.62 -17.40 13.31
CA GLY A 174 2.99 -17.86 13.50
C GLY A 174 4.04 -17.10 12.71
N TYR A 175 3.73 -15.93 12.16
CA TYR A 175 4.64 -15.10 11.36
C TYR A 175 5.24 -13.93 12.16
N GLU A 176 6.43 -13.48 11.74
CA GLU A 176 7.10 -12.31 12.32
C GLU A 176 6.59 -10.99 11.72
N THR A 177 6.65 -9.91 12.49
CA THR A 177 6.25 -8.55 12.05
C THR A 177 7.11 -7.48 12.72
N VAL A 178 7.50 -6.45 11.97
CA VAL A 178 8.24 -5.29 12.53
C VAL A 178 7.30 -4.30 13.24
N LEU A 179 5.98 -4.51 13.18
CA LEU A 179 5.00 -3.69 13.88
C LEU A 179 4.82 -4.12 15.33
N GLY A 180 5.36 -5.25 15.75
CA GLY A 180 5.22 -5.80 17.10
C GLY A 180 6.35 -5.45 18.08
N ASP A 181 7.39 -4.73 17.59
CA ASP A 181 8.53 -4.22 18.37
C ASP A 181 8.30 -2.80 18.92
#